data_AF-A0A7Y6BS48-F1
#
_entry.id   AF-A0A7Y6BS48-F1
#
_cell.length_a   1.000
_cell.length_b   1.000
_cell.length_c   1.000
_cell.angle_alpha   90.00
_cell.angle_beta   90.00
_cell.angle_gamma   90.00
#
_symmetry.space_group_name_H-M   'P 1'
#
loop_
_entity.id
_entity.type
_entity.pdbx_description
1 polymer ?
#
loop_
_entity_poly.entity_id
_entity_poly.type
_entity_poly.pdbx_seq_one_letter_code
_entity_poly.pdbx_strand_id
1 'polypeptide(L)'
;MSTTRKDKLVAAAQQDLNKRTKQEWIEGAAILKHERFEVAGALFDCKDDELLSQQDVQNRLDAYLRPAVQKEETLNVDSEG
;
A
#
# COMPACT_ATOMS: atom_id res chain seq x y z
N MET A 1 23.18 22.39 -22.76
CA MET A 1 22.56 22.40 -21.43
C MET A 1 21.51 21.29 -21.43
N SER A 2 21.92 20.03 -21.25
CA SER A 2 22.15 19.37 -19.96
C SER A 2 20.89 19.20 -19.12
N THR A 3 20.31 18.00 -19.27
CA THR A 3 19.74 17.15 -18.21
C THR A 3 18.33 17.49 -17.69
N THR A 4 17.31 16.78 -18.18
CA THR A 4 15.99 16.70 -17.50
C THR A 4 15.29 15.36 -17.71
N ARG A 5 16.00 14.24 -17.54
CA ARG A 5 15.39 12.89 -17.42
C ARG A 5 16.00 12.01 -16.33
N LYS A 6 16.90 12.55 -15.50
CA LYS A 6 17.44 11.83 -14.34
C LYS A 6 16.70 12.19 -13.04
N ASP A 7 16.03 13.33 -13.00
CA ASP A 7 15.35 13.82 -11.80
C ASP A 7 14.12 12.96 -11.41
N LYS A 8 13.43 12.40 -12.41
CA LYS A 8 12.19 11.62 -12.19
C LYS A 8 12.43 10.17 -11.75
N LEU A 9 13.66 9.66 -11.90
CA LEU A 9 14.03 8.29 -11.47
C LEU A 9 14.64 8.28 -10.07
N VAL A 10 15.30 9.37 -9.65
CA VAL A 10 15.83 9.50 -8.28
C VAL A 10 14.71 9.64 -7.27
N ALA A 11 13.62 10.35 -7.60
CA ALA A 11 12.45 10.45 -6.72
C ALA A 11 11.81 9.08 -6.42
N ALA A 12 11.72 8.18 -7.41
CA ALA A 12 11.18 6.84 -7.22
C ALA A 12 12.16 5.90 -6.47
N ALA A 13 13.47 6.07 -6.66
CA ALA A 13 14.48 5.28 -5.95
C ALA A 13 14.67 5.71 -4.48
N GLN A 14 14.49 7.00 -4.16
CA GLN A 14 14.62 7.50 -2.78
C GLN A 14 13.45 7.06 -1.88
N GLN A 15 12.29 6.82 -2.49
CA GLN A 15 11.05 6.33 -1.87
C GLN A 15 11.19 4.88 -1.36
N ASP A 16 12.06 4.08 -1.99
CA ASP A 16 12.28 2.66 -1.65
C ASP A 16 13.18 2.44 -0.41
N LEU A 17 13.98 3.45 -0.04
CA LEU A 17 14.97 3.39 1.04
C LEU A 17 14.49 3.91 2.40
N ASN A 18 13.34 4.61 2.46
CA ASN A 18 12.75 5.08 3.72
C ASN A 18 11.84 3.98 4.29
N LYS A 19 12.45 2.94 4.84
CA LYS A 19 11.72 2.05 5.73
C LYS A 19 11.32 2.85 6.97
N ARG A 20 10.01 2.99 7.19
CA ARG A 20 9.44 3.74 8.30
C ARG A 20 8.53 2.84 9.12
N THR A 21 8.29 3.22 10.36
CA THR A 21 7.37 2.49 11.24
C THR A 21 5.92 2.69 10.79
N LYS A 22 5.02 1.85 11.30
CA LYS A 22 3.57 1.97 11.06
C LYS A 22 3.05 3.37 11.38
N GLN A 23 3.43 3.95 12.54
CA GLN A 23 2.98 5.30 12.92
C GLN A 23 3.44 6.37 11.92
N GLU A 24 4.72 6.34 11.54
CA GLU A 24 5.29 7.28 10.58
C GLU A 24 4.58 7.20 9.21
N TRP A 25 4.15 6.00 8.80
CA TRP A 25 3.35 5.83 7.59
C TRP A 25 1.93 6.39 7.72
N ILE A 26 1.29 6.23 8.87
CA ILE A 26 -0.04 6.77 9.16
C ILE A 26 0.02 8.31 9.20
N GLU A 27 1.04 8.90 9.84
CA GLU A 27 1.25 10.34 9.86
C GLU A 27 1.63 10.88 8.48
N GLY A 28 2.43 10.11 7.73
CA GLY A 28 2.86 10.37 6.37
C GLY A 28 1.85 10.00 5.27
N ALA A 29 0.60 9.68 5.60
CA ALA A 29 -0.40 9.23 4.63
C ALA A 29 -0.59 10.21 3.44
N ALA A 30 -0.39 11.51 3.68
CA ALA A 30 -0.42 12.55 2.65
C ALA A 30 0.60 12.30 1.51
N ILE A 31 1.74 11.68 1.81
CA ILE A 31 2.77 11.32 0.82
C ILE A 31 2.25 10.23 -0.12
N LEU A 32 1.43 9.31 0.42
CA LEU A 32 0.81 8.22 -0.32
C LEU A 32 -0.47 8.66 -1.05
N LYS A 33 -0.93 9.91 -0.87
CA LYS A 33 -2.22 10.43 -1.36
C LYS A 33 -3.42 9.63 -0.84
N HIS A 34 -3.28 9.07 0.35
CA HIS A 34 -4.31 8.33 1.06
C HIS A 34 -4.65 8.99 2.39
N GLU A 35 -5.80 8.66 2.94
CA GLU A 35 -6.21 9.13 4.26
C GLU A 35 -5.52 8.32 5.37
N ARG A 36 -5.30 8.95 6.53
CA ARG A 36 -4.60 8.29 7.66
C ARG A 36 -5.33 7.04 8.14
N PHE A 37 -6.66 7.04 8.10
CA PHE A 37 -7.46 5.87 8.49
C PHE A 37 -7.37 4.72 7.48
N GLU A 38 -7.14 5.01 6.21
CA GLU A 38 -6.90 3.98 5.18
C GLU A 38 -5.55 3.32 5.43
N VAL A 39 -4.51 4.12 5.67
CA VAL A 39 -3.17 3.60 5.99
C VAL A 39 -3.19 2.84 7.31
N ALA A 40 -3.86 3.36 8.34
CA ALA A 40 -3.98 2.69 9.63
C ALA A 40 -4.75 1.36 9.53
N GLY A 41 -5.78 1.30 8.68
CA GLY A 41 -6.52 0.06 8.39
C GLY A 41 -5.66 -0.95 7.63
N ALA A 42 -4.95 -0.50 6.59
CA ALA A 42 -4.05 -1.35 5.80
C ALA A 42 -2.86 -1.89 6.62
N LEU A 43 -2.39 -1.12 7.61
CA LEU A 43 -1.32 -1.49 8.52
C LEU A 43 -1.84 -2.02 9.86
N PHE A 44 -3.13 -2.29 10.01
CA PHE A 44 -3.71 -2.73 11.27
C PHE A 44 -3.04 -4.01 11.79
N ASP A 45 -2.76 -4.94 10.89
CA ASP A 45 -2.09 -6.23 11.16
C ASP A 45 -0.56 -6.09 11.36
N CYS A 46 0.04 -4.97 10.95
CA CYS A 46 1.47 -4.71 11.15
C CYS A 46 1.77 -4.28 12.59
N LYS A 47 2.93 -4.72 13.09
CA LYS A 47 3.46 -4.29 14.39
C LYS A 47 3.97 -2.86 14.32
N ASP A 48 3.91 -2.13 15.43
CA ASP A 48 4.35 -0.73 15.48
C ASP A 48 5.86 -0.56 15.26
N ASP A 49 6.65 -1.55 15.69
CA ASP A 49 8.11 -1.61 15.47
C ASP A 49 8.49 -2.14 14.06
N GLU A 50 7.50 -2.49 13.24
CA GLU A 50 7.75 -3.03 11.91
C GLU A 50 8.17 -1.92 10.94
N LEU A 51 9.37 -2.07 10.39
CA LEU A 51 9.93 -1.18 9.40
C LEU A 51 9.43 -1.57 8.01
N LEU A 52 8.43 -0.84 7.53
CA LEU A 52 7.78 -1.07 6.25
C LEU A 52 8.39 -0.16 5.18
N SER A 53 8.71 -0.75 4.04
CA SER A 53 9.05 0.02 2.83
C SER A 53 7.78 0.61 2.22
N GLN A 54 7.93 1.70 1.47
CA GLN A 54 6.80 2.33 0.79
C GLN A 54 6.01 1.37 -0.09
N GLN A 55 6.72 0.51 -0.85
CA GLN A 55 6.09 -0.46 -1.73
C GLN A 55 5.23 -1.48 -0.95
N ASP A 56 5.68 -1.88 0.24
CA ASP A 56 4.95 -2.81 1.10
C ASP A 56 3.65 -2.17 1.60
N VAL A 57 3.73 -0.93 2.10
CA VAL A 57 2.57 -0.15 2.54
C VAL A 57 1.59 0.08 1.40
N GLN A 58 2.10 0.40 0.20
CA GLN A 58 1.27 0.63 -0.98
C GLN A 58 0.53 -0.65 -1.42
N ASN A 59 1.21 -1.81 -1.39
CA ASN A 59 0.59 -3.08 -1.73
C ASN A 59 -0.49 -3.48 -0.72
N ARG A 60 -0.23 -3.25 0.58
CA ARG A 60 -1.22 -3.49 1.65
C ARG A 60 -2.41 -2.53 1.55
N LEU A 61 -2.15 -1.24 1.28
CA LEU A 61 -3.20 -0.24 1.05
C LEU A 61 -4.07 -0.62 -0.14
N ASP A 62 -3.47 -1.03 -1.26
CA ASP A 62 -4.23 -1.46 -2.43
C ASP A 62 -5.08 -2.68 -2.11
N ALA A 63 -4.53 -3.69 -1.43
CA ALA A 63 -5.28 -4.87 -0.99
C ALA A 63 -6.41 -4.52 0.01
N TYR A 64 -6.22 -3.51 0.86
CA TYR A 64 -7.20 -3.05 1.83
C TYR A 64 -8.33 -2.22 1.18
N LEU A 65 -8.00 -1.34 0.24
CA LEU A 65 -8.94 -0.42 -0.43
C LEU A 65 -9.66 -1.08 -1.60
N ARG A 66 -8.95 -1.93 -2.33
CA ARG A 66 -9.48 -2.86 -3.31
C ARG A 66 -9.26 -4.25 -2.74
N PRO A 67 -10.10 -4.69 -1.78
CA PRO A 67 -10.20 -6.12 -1.53
C PRO A 67 -10.63 -6.69 -2.87
N ALA A 68 -9.66 -7.23 -3.61
CA ALA A 68 -9.95 -7.92 -4.84
C ALA A 68 -11.07 -8.87 -4.47
N VAL A 69 -12.16 -8.75 -5.22
CA VAL A 69 -13.26 -9.70 -5.18
C VAL A 69 -12.64 -11.03 -5.64
N GLN A 70 -11.89 -11.68 -4.77
CA GLN A 70 -11.72 -13.12 -4.74
C GLN A 70 -12.98 -13.69 -4.07
N LYS A 71 -14.14 -13.23 -4.54
CA LYS A 71 -15.29 -14.10 -4.73
C LYS A 71 -15.22 -14.56 -6.17
N GLU A 72 -14.16 -15.30 -6.51
CA GLU A 72 -14.35 -16.43 -7.42
C GLU A 72 -15.00 -17.53 -6.58
N GLU A 73 -16.22 -17.26 -6.14
CA GLU A 73 -17.11 -18.26 -5.61
C GLU A 73 -17.99 -18.64 -6.78
N THR A 74 -17.45 -19.51 -7.63
CA THR A 74 -18.22 -20.34 -8.55
C THR A 74 -19.07 -21.31 -7.73
N LEU A 75 -19.97 -20.81 -6.89
CA LEU A 75 -21.07 -21.61 -6.34
C LEU A 75 -22.07 -21.87 -7.47
N ASN A 76 -21.70 -22.82 -8.32
CA ASN A 76 -22.67 -23.61 -9.05
C ASN A 76 -23.39 -24.48 -8.01
N VAL A 77 -24.41 -23.92 -7.36
CA VAL A 77 -25.43 -24.76 -6.71
C VAL A 77 -26.36 -25.21 -7.82
N ASP A 78 -26.00 -26.34 -8.41
CA ASP A 78 -26.94 -27.21 -9.10
C ASP A 78 -27.98 -27.66 -8.04
N SER A 79 -29.15 -27.04 -8.07
CA SER A 79 -30.31 -27.52 -7.35
C SER A 79 -31.15 -28.33 -8.32
N GLU A 80 -30.78 -29.60 -8.51
CA GLU A 80 -31.72 -30.63 -8.95
C GLU A 80 -32.55 -31.06 -7.72
N GLY A 81 -33.87 -30.88 -7.80
CA GLY A 81 -34.83 -31.27 -6.77
C GLY A 81 -36.27 -30.97 -7.20
#